data_AF-A0A7S1Z6T5-F1
#
_entry.id   AF-A0A7S1Z6T5-F1
#
_cell.length_a   1.000
_cell.length_b   1.000
_cell.length_c   1.000
_cell.angle_alpha   90.00
_cell.angle_beta   90.00
_cell.angle_gamma   90.00
#
_symmetry.space_group_name_H-M   'P 1'
#
loop_
_entity.id
_entity.type
_entity.pdbx_description
1 polymer ?
#
loop_
_entity_poly.entity_id
_entity_poly.type
_entity_poly.pdbx_seq_one_letter_code
_entity_poly.pdbx_strand_id
1 'polypeptide(L)'
;IVQTFLTCLTSTQHEGKVVPEWPTRDSLSGGRGRSMKHPTLRYVSLQPSSSFSDILNEAHAVILAGGTLRPFSHVATELLAGKDDKMMQAAVDAESHVSAVLGSSNNATQMNTKEAGTKSMPQSSSIVSCVSSDLTTFTCGHVIPPSNVLTVCLSSGPTSTKLDFRHSSRSSDAVCDELGRTLLNLSAVVPSG
;
A
#
# COMPACT_ATOMS: atom_id res chain seq x y z
N ILE A 1 -20.86 11.22 -20.68
CA ILE A 1 -20.74 11.92 -19.38
C ILE A 1 -22.01 11.79 -18.55
N VAL A 2 -23.16 12.36 -18.97
CA VAL A 2 -24.44 12.21 -18.22
C VAL A 2 -24.89 10.75 -18.14
N GLN A 3 -24.79 10.00 -19.25
CA GLN A 3 -25.09 8.57 -19.28
C GLN A 3 -24.21 7.78 -18.31
N THR A 4 -22.89 7.99 -18.31
CA THR A 4 -21.96 7.32 -17.39
C THR A 4 -22.30 7.59 -15.93
N PHE A 5 -22.63 8.85 -15.60
CA PHE A 5 -23.07 9.21 -14.25
C PHE A 5 -24.40 8.54 -13.87
N LEU A 6 -25.39 8.56 -14.77
CA LEU A 6 -26.67 7.88 -14.55
C LEU A 6 -26.49 6.36 -14.46
N THR A 7 -25.58 5.75 -15.21
CA THR A 7 -25.22 4.33 -15.12
C THR A 7 -24.56 4.02 -13.76
N CYS A 8 -23.69 4.89 -13.26
CA CYS A 8 -23.15 4.76 -11.89
C CYS A 8 -24.26 4.87 -10.83
N LEU A 9 -25.29 5.70 -11.05
CA LEU A 9 -26.45 5.80 -10.16
C LEU A 9 -27.42 4.62 -10.27
N THR A 10 -27.44 3.91 -11.39
CA THR A 10 -28.22 2.65 -11.55
C THR A 10 -27.50 1.44 -10.97
N SER A 11 -26.23 1.58 -10.57
CA SER A 11 -25.58 0.56 -9.75
C SER A 11 -26.38 0.43 -8.45
N THR A 12 -27.00 -0.74 -8.25
CA THR A 12 -27.89 -1.07 -7.12
C THR A 12 -27.13 -1.24 -5.81
N GLN A 13 -25.85 -0.87 -5.77
CA GLN A 13 -24.99 -1.03 -4.61
C GLN A 13 -25.39 -0.05 -3.51
N HIS A 14 -25.78 -0.58 -2.35
CA HIS A 14 -26.35 0.14 -1.21
C HIS A 14 -25.39 1.12 -0.50
N GLU A 15 -24.13 1.20 -0.93
CA GLU A 15 -23.04 1.86 -0.19
C GLU A 15 -22.36 3.00 -0.96
N GLY A 16 -22.87 3.38 -2.13
CA GLY A 16 -22.41 4.58 -2.84
C GLY A 16 -22.95 5.87 -2.23
N LYS A 17 -22.13 6.93 -2.16
CA LYS A 17 -22.58 8.29 -1.79
C LYS A 17 -22.40 9.26 -2.94
N VAL A 18 -23.44 10.06 -3.21
CA VAL A 18 -23.38 11.19 -4.14
C VAL A 18 -23.08 12.45 -3.36
N VAL A 19 -21.96 13.10 -3.67
CA VAL A 19 -21.56 14.38 -3.08
C VAL A 19 -21.79 15.47 -4.12
N PRO A 20 -22.81 16.33 -3.93
CA PRO A 20 -22.99 17.49 -4.77
C PRO A 20 -22.04 18.60 -4.34
N GLU A 21 -21.31 19.17 -5.30
CA GLU A 21 -20.46 20.33 -5.11
C GLU A 21 -21.03 21.50 -5.91
N TRP A 22 -21.60 22.45 -5.16
CA TRP A 22 -22.16 23.68 -5.72
C TRP A 22 -21.12 24.80 -5.65
N PRO A 23 -20.87 25.54 -6.74
CA PRO A 23 -19.96 26.67 -6.74
C PRO A 23 -20.46 27.76 -5.78
N THR A 24 -19.60 28.20 -4.85
CA THR A 24 -19.91 29.27 -3.89
C THR A 24 -20.10 30.61 -4.60
N ARG A 25 -20.98 31.50 -4.09
CA ARG A 25 -21.32 32.79 -4.72
C ARG A 25 -20.10 33.66 -5.09
N ASP A 26 -18.99 33.54 -4.36
CA ASP A 26 -17.75 34.27 -4.63
C ASP A 26 -17.10 33.90 -5.97
N SER A 27 -17.39 32.70 -6.49
CA SER A 27 -16.91 32.23 -7.79
C SER A 27 -17.74 32.71 -8.99
N LEU A 28 -18.81 33.47 -8.76
CA LEU A 28 -19.57 34.19 -9.80
C LEU A 28 -19.08 35.64 -10.00
N SER A 29 -18.23 36.17 -9.12
CA SER A 29 -17.63 37.50 -9.28
C SER A 29 -16.46 37.45 -10.26
N GLY A 30 -16.75 37.78 -11.52
CA GLY A 30 -15.81 37.70 -12.64
C GLY A 30 -14.65 38.68 -12.53
N GLY A 31 -13.52 38.24 -11.96
CA GLY A 31 -12.21 38.78 -12.27
C GLY A 31 -11.69 38.18 -13.57
N ARG A 32 -11.24 39.01 -14.52
CA ARG A 32 -10.75 38.61 -15.86
C ARG A 32 -9.73 37.47 -15.74
N GLY A 33 -10.14 36.23 -16.09
CA GLY A 33 -9.25 35.07 -16.19
C GLY A 33 -9.61 33.84 -15.35
N ARG A 34 -10.66 33.85 -14.50
CA ARG A 34 -11.08 32.63 -13.78
C ARG A 34 -12.19 31.89 -14.53
N SER A 35 -11.93 30.63 -14.89
CA SER A 35 -12.93 29.71 -15.46
C SER A 35 -14.12 29.54 -14.50
N MET A 36 -15.35 29.69 -15.00
CA MET A 36 -16.57 29.46 -14.21
C MET A 36 -16.56 28.02 -13.69
N LYS A 37 -16.61 27.87 -12.36
CA LYS A 37 -16.80 26.55 -11.74
C LYS A 37 -18.25 26.12 -11.98
N HIS A 38 -18.43 25.07 -12.77
CA HIS A 38 -19.74 24.46 -12.97
C HIS A 38 -20.09 23.58 -11.77
N PRO A 39 -21.38 23.42 -11.43
CA PRO A 39 -21.78 22.44 -10.43
C PRO A 39 -21.31 21.04 -10.84
N THR A 40 -20.81 20.28 -9.88
CA THR A 40 -20.37 18.90 -10.12
C THR A 40 -21.05 17.95 -9.16
N LEU A 41 -21.35 16.75 -9.65
CA LEU A 41 -21.82 15.65 -8.84
C LEU A 41 -20.74 14.58 -8.84
N ARG A 42 -20.29 14.16 -7.66
CA ARG A 42 -19.29 13.10 -7.50
C ARG A 42 -19.94 11.90 -6.84
N TYR A 43 -19.87 10.75 -7.50
CA TYR A 43 -20.21 9.47 -6.88
C TYR A 43 -18.95 8.87 -6.26
N VAL A 44 -19.05 8.44 -5.01
CA VAL A 44 -17.98 7.76 -4.26
C VAL A 44 -18.51 6.40 -3.82
N SER A 45 -17.90 5.33 -4.30
CA SER A 45 -18.14 3.99 -3.74
C SER A 45 -17.45 3.90 -2.38
N LEU A 46 -18.20 3.57 -1.33
CA LEU A 46 -17.64 3.42 0.01
C LEU A 46 -17.13 2.00 0.28
N GLN A 47 -17.54 1.02 -0.53
CA GLN A 47 -17.24 -0.38 -0.28
C GLN A 47 -16.83 -1.07 -1.59
N PRO A 48 -15.53 -1.35 -1.77
CA PRO A 48 -15.01 -1.96 -3.00
C PRO A 48 -15.43 -3.43 -3.16
N SER A 49 -15.72 -4.16 -2.08
CA SER A 49 -16.14 -5.57 -2.14
C SER A 49 -17.42 -5.78 -2.93
N SER A 50 -18.34 -4.81 -2.94
CA SER A 50 -19.61 -4.90 -3.65
C SER A 50 -19.47 -5.00 -5.17
N SER A 51 -18.42 -4.39 -5.74
CA SER A 51 -18.10 -4.55 -7.17
C SER A 51 -17.21 -5.77 -7.42
N PHE A 52 -16.53 -6.26 -6.39
CA PHE A 52 -15.64 -7.41 -6.47
C PHE A 52 -16.40 -8.73 -6.35
N SER A 53 -17.57 -8.76 -5.71
CA SER A 53 -18.41 -9.94 -5.58
C SER A 53 -18.85 -10.51 -6.93
N ASP A 54 -19.13 -9.65 -7.91
CA ASP A 54 -19.50 -10.09 -9.26
C ASP A 54 -18.35 -10.87 -9.90
N ILE A 55 -17.12 -10.40 -9.72
CA ILE A 55 -15.91 -11.08 -10.18
C ILE A 55 -15.73 -12.42 -9.45
N LEU A 56 -15.94 -12.46 -8.14
CA LEU A 56 -15.84 -13.70 -7.35
C LEU A 56 -16.89 -14.74 -7.75
N ASN A 57 -18.09 -14.31 -8.15
CA ASN A 57 -19.17 -15.20 -8.56
C ASN A 57 -19.02 -15.71 -10.00
N GLU A 58 -18.50 -14.87 -10.90
CA GLU A 58 -18.33 -15.22 -12.32
C GLU A 58 -17.03 -15.99 -12.60
N ALA A 59 -15.95 -15.67 -11.88
CA ALA A 59 -14.66 -16.30 -12.10
C ALA A 59 -14.59 -17.69 -11.46
N HIS A 60 -13.98 -18.63 -12.15
CA HIS A 60 -13.67 -19.94 -11.57
C HIS A 60 -12.60 -19.85 -10.47
N ALA A 61 -11.65 -18.92 -10.61
CA ALA A 61 -10.63 -18.62 -9.62
C ALA A 61 -10.14 -17.18 -9.81
N VAL A 62 -9.77 -16.52 -8.69
CA VAL A 62 -9.21 -15.17 -8.69
C VAL A 62 -7.82 -15.21 -8.06
N ILE A 63 -6.83 -14.63 -8.74
CA ILE A 63 -5.45 -14.55 -8.26
C ILE A 63 -5.08 -13.08 -8.03
N LEU A 64 -4.77 -12.73 -6.79
CA LEU A 64 -4.18 -11.43 -6.46
C LEU A 64 -2.66 -11.58 -6.35
N ALA A 65 -1.93 -10.93 -7.25
CA ALA A 65 -0.47 -10.98 -7.30
C ALA A 65 0.12 -9.56 -7.24
N GLY A 66 1.14 -9.37 -6.41
CA GLY A 66 1.83 -8.08 -6.27
C GLY A 66 3.02 -8.16 -5.32
N GLY A 67 4.02 -7.30 -5.54
CA GLY A 67 5.24 -7.27 -4.72
C GLY A 67 5.07 -6.63 -3.34
N THR A 68 4.02 -5.83 -3.15
CA THR A 68 3.78 -5.02 -1.94
C THR A 68 2.40 -5.26 -1.32
N LEU A 69 1.86 -6.47 -1.46
CA LEU A 69 0.53 -6.83 -0.94
C LEU A 69 0.47 -6.98 0.59
N ARG A 70 1.56 -6.70 1.32
CA ARG A 70 1.58 -6.83 2.79
C ARG A 70 1.18 -5.52 3.49
N PRO A 71 0.27 -5.58 4.48
CA PRO A 71 -0.37 -6.78 4.99
C PRO A 71 -1.52 -7.31 4.10
N PHE A 72 -1.50 -8.60 3.78
CA PHE A 72 -2.50 -9.19 2.87
C PHE A 72 -3.83 -9.45 3.56
N SER A 73 -3.82 -9.70 4.88
CA SER A 73 -5.03 -9.88 5.67
C SER A 73 -6.04 -8.75 5.49
N HIS A 74 -5.58 -7.49 5.51
CA HIS A 74 -6.48 -6.34 5.35
C HIS A 74 -7.12 -6.27 3.96
N VAL A 75 -6.33 -6.54 2.91
CA VAL A 75 -6.82 -6.57 1.52
C VAL A 75 -7.83 -7.71 1.34
N ALA A 76 -7.54 -8.88 1.91
CA ALA A 76 -8.47 -10.02 1.89
C ALA A 76 -9.78 -9.69 2.63
N THR A 77 -9.72 -9.03 3.80
CA THR A 77 -10.91 -8.62 4.54
C THR A 77 -11.76 -7.61 3.75
N GLU A 78 -11.14 -6.59 3.19
CA GLU A 78 -11.85 -5.50 2.50
C GLU A 78 -12.41 -5.92 1.12
N LEU A 79 -11.74 -6.83 0.41
CA LEU A 79 -12.13 -7.23 -0.95
C LEU A 79 -12.85 -8.58 -1.01
N LEU A 80 -12.44 -9.56 -0.20
CA LEU A 80 -12.85 -10.96 -0.34
C LEU A 80 -13.81 -11.41 0.76
N ALA A 81 -13.64 -10.91 1.99
CA ALA A 81 -14.26 -11.55 3.14
C ALA A 81 -15.78 -11.36 3.23
N GLY A 82 -16.40 -10.40 2.56
CA GLY A 82 -17.83 -10.14 2.78
C GLY A 82 -18.17 -10.13 4.28
N LYS A 83 -19.25 -10.81 4.70
CA LYS A 83 -19.59 -11.04 6.13
C LYS A 83 -18.96 -12.31 6.75
N ASP A 84 -18.03 -12.97 6.06
CA ASP A 84 -17.52 -14.29 6.45
C ASP A 84 -16.22 -14.20 7.25
N ASP A 85 -16.35 -14.41 8.56
CA ASP A 85 -15.24 -14.41 9.54
C ASP A 85 -14.12 -15.43 9.22
N LYS A 86 -14.44 -16.49 8.45
CA LYS A 86 -13.52 -17.57 8.11
C LYS A 86 -12.39 -17.14 7.17
N MET A 87 -12.68 -16.28 6.19
CA MET A 87 -11.66 -15.79 5.24
C MET A 87 -10.66 -14.85 5.92
N MET A 88 -11.16 -14.01 6.83
CA MET A 88 -10.32 -13.12 7.63
C MET A 88 -9.34 -13.92 8.49
N GLN A 89 -9.81 -14.94 9.20
CA GLN A 89 -8.95 -15.79 10.02
C GLN A 89 -7.90 -16.51 9.17
N ALA A 90 -8.30 -17.09 8.03
CA ALA A 90 -7.38 -17.76 7.12
C ALA A 90 -6.29 -16.82 6.58
N ALA A 91 -6.64 -15.57 6.26
CA ALA A 91 -5.67 -14.58 5.78
C ALA A 91 -4.69 -14.13 6.88
N VAL A 92 -5.17 -13.95 8.12
CA VAL A 92 -4.34 -13.63 9.29
C VAL A 92 -3.38 -14.78 9.61
N ASP A 93 -3.88 -16.02 9.63
CA ASP A 93 -3.08 -17.21 9.89
C ASP A 93 -1.98 -17.36 8.83
N ALA A 94 -2.34 -17.26 7.55
CA ALA A 94 -1.39 -17.29 6.44
C ALA A 94 -0.29 -16.22 6.57
N GLU A 95 -0.67 -15.00 6.92
CA GLU A 95 0.28 -13.89 7.10
C GLU A 95 1.21 -14.09 8.31
N SER A 96 0.70 -14.66 9.41
CA SER A 96 1.49 -14.99 10.60
C SER A 96 2.55 -16.06 10.30
N HIS A 97 2.18 -17.11 9.57
CA HIS A 97 3.07 -18.17 9.13
C HIS A 97 4.18 -17.62 8.21
N VAL A 98 3.80 -16.78 7.25
CA VAL A 98 4.74 -16.14 6.33
C VAL A 98 5.74 -15.23 7.06
N SER A 99 5.27 -14.49 8.07
CA SER A 99 6.12 -13.60 8.87
C SER A 99 7.11 -14.36 9.75
N ALA A 100 6.70 -15.48 10.35
CA ALA A 100 7.57 -16.33 11.15
C ALA A 100 8.72 -16.95 10.32
N VAL A 101 8.41 -17.42 9.12
CA VAL A 101 9.41 -18.06 8.24
C VAL A 101 10.41 -17.05 7.68
N LEU A 102 9.95 -15.87 7.25
CA LEU A 102 10.85 -14.83 6.74
C LEU A 102 11.66 -14.14 7.85
N GLY A 103 11.08 -13.99 9.05
CA GLY A 103 11.78 -13.43 10.21
C GLY A 103 12.88 -14.34 10.76
N SER A 104 12.73 -15.66 10.62
CA SER A 104 13.73 -16.64 11.08
C SER A 104 15.01 -16.64 10.23
N SER A 105 14.99 -16.08 9.03
CA SER A 105 16.17 -15.99 8.16
C SER A 105 17.23 -14.99 8.65
N ASN A 106 16.91 -14.12 9.61
CA ASN A 106 17.80 -13.06 10.08
C ASN A 106 18.52 -13.36 11.41
N ASN A 107 18.26 -14.52 12.05
CA ASN A 107 18.83 -14.88 13.36
C ASN A 107 19.78 -16.09 13.32
N ALA A 108 20.50 -16.31 12.22
CA ALA A 108 21.66 -17.21 12.22
C ALA A 108 22.90 -16.46 12.74
N THR A 109 22.89 -16.09 14.04
CA THR A 109 24.13 -15.75 14.75
C THR A 109 25.01 -16.99 14.78
N GLN A 110 26.07 -16.92 13.99
CA GLN A 110 27.13 -17.89 13.81
C GLN A 110 27.72 -18.30 15.18
N MET A 111 27.38 -19.49 15.66
CA MET A 111 28.25 -20.26 16.54
C MET A 111 28.70 -21.52 15.81
N ASN A 112 29.99 -21.51 15.51
CA ASN A 112 30.90 -22.64 15.42
C ASN A 112 31.29 -23.26 14.05
N THR A 113 32.62 -23.37 13.95
CA THR A 113 33.45 -24.36 13.24
C THR A 113 33.69 -24.27 11.72
N LYS A 114 34.99 -24.22 11.42
CA LYS A 114 35.66 -24.28 10.12
C LYS A 114 35.29 -25.57 9.37
N GLU A 115 35.07 -25.50 8.06
CA GLU A 115 35.57 -26.47 7.08
C GLU A 115 35.27 -26.04 5.62
N ALA A 116 36.00 -26.67 4.71
CA ALA A 116 36.43 -26.16 3.41
C ALA A 116 35.38 -26.21 2.29
N GLY A 117 35.44 -25.19 1.41
CA GLY A 117 35.49 -25.35 -0.06
C GLY A 117 34.45 -26.24 -0.75
N THR A 118 33.27 -25.68 -1.03
CA THR A 118 32.52 -25.92 -2.27
C THR A 118 31.66 -24.69 -2.56
N LYS A 119 31.84 -24.07 -3.74
CA LYS A 119 31.00 -22.95 -4.20
C LYS A 119 29.61 -23.48 -4.57
N SER A 120 28.71 -23.58 -3.60
CA SER A 120 27.28 -23.75 -3.87
C SER A 120 26.63 -22.39 -4.09
N MET A 121 25.83 -22.27 -5.15
CA MET A 121 24.97 -21.12 -5.44
C MET A 121 24.19 -20.69 -4.19
N PRO A 122 23.93 -19.38 -3.98
CA PRO A 122 22.98 -18.97 -2.95
C PRO A 122 21.60 -19.48 -3.36
N GLN A 123 21.07 -20.45 -2.61
CA GLN A 123 19.70 -20.94 -2.78
C GLN A 123 18.74 -19.85 -2.30
N SER A 124 18.38 -18.95 -3.22
CA SER A 124 17.28 -18.02 -3.01
C SER A 124 15.98 -18.73 -3.37
N SER A 125 15.11 -18.89 -2.36
CA SER A 125 13.64 -18.80 -2.41
C SER A 125 12.97 -19.88 -1.58
N SER A 126 12.90 -19.69 -0.25
CA SER A 126 11.89 -20.40 0.54
C SER A 126 10.53 -19.91 0.09
N ILE A 127 9.85 -20.73 -0.72
CA ILE A 127 8.45 -20.56 -1.05
C ILE A 127 7.66 -20.93 0.20
N VAL A 128 6.80 -20.01 0.66
CA VAL A 128 5.85 -20.31 1.74
C VAL A 128 4.45 -20.25 1.16
N SER A 129 3.71 -21.36 1.33
CA SER A 129 2.31 -21.48 0.94
C SER A 129 1.46 -21.82 2.14
N CYS A 130 0.37 -21.09 2.34
CA CYS A 130 -0.71 -21.48 3.25
C CYS A 130 -1.97 -21.70 2.41
N VAL A 131 -2.65 -22.82 2.65
CA VAL A 131 -3.81 -23.26 1.89
C VAL A 131 -4.96 -23.50 2.86
N SER A 132 -6.07 -22.80 2.66
CA SER A 132 -7.39 -23.13 3.18
C SER A 132 -8.32 -23.54 2.02
N SER A 133 -9.56 -23.92 2.31
CA SER A 133 -10.55 -24.31 1.29
C SER A 133 -10.78 -23.21 0.24
N ASP A 134 -10.79 -21.96 0.68
CA ASP A 134 -11.23 -20.82 -0.14
C ASP A 134 -10.14 -19.78 -0.36
N LEU A 135 -8.98 -19.93 0.29
CA LEU A 135 -7.87 -18.99 0.19
C LEU A 135 -6.54 -19.73 0.13
N THR A 136 -5.79 -19.48 -0.94
CA THR A 136 -4.40 -19.91 -1.05
C THR A 136 -3.49 -18.68 -1.11
N THR A 137 -2.48 -18.66 -0.26
CA THR A 137 -1.46 -17.60 -0.26
C THR A 137 -0.11 -18.17 -0.65
N PHE A 138 0.65 -17.37 -1.39
CA PHE A 138 1.97 -17.74 -1.88
C PHE A 138 2.91 -16.55 -1.76
N THR A 139 4.08 -16.75 -1.18
CA THR A 139 5.13 -15.74 -1.13
C THR A 139 6.43 -16.31 -1.69
N CYS A 140 7.03 -15.56 -2.61
CA CYS A 140 8.42 -15.72 -2.97
C CYS A 140 9.31 -14.90 -2.03
N GLY A 141 10.55 -15.36 -1.84
CA GLY A 141 11.60 -14.55 -1.23
C GLY A 141 12.02 -13.37 -2.10
N HIS A 142 12.95 -12.56 -1.58
CA HIS A 142 13.47 -11.40 -2.29
C HIS A 142 14.54 -11.81 -3.32
N VAL A 143 14.45 -11.29 -4.54
CA VAL A 143 15.46 -11.53 -5.60
C VAL A 143 16.72 -10.73 -5.34
N ILE A 144 16.58 -9.56 -4.71
CA ILE A 144 17.69 -8.69 -4.38
C ILE A 144 18.26 -9.11 -3.02
N PRO A 145 19.59 -9.32 -2.90
CA PRO A 145 20.20 -9.58 -1.59
C PRO A 145 19.95 -8.43 -0.61
N PRO A 146 19.78 -8.71 0.70
CA PRO A 146 19.61 -7.65 1.71
C PRO A 146 20.76 -6.65 1.75
N SER A 147 21.97 -7.04 1.35
CA SER A 147 23.14 -6.14 1.24
C SER A 147 22.98 -5.04 0.20
N ASN A 148 22.05 -5.20 -0.75
CA ASN A 148 21.87 -4.29 -1.88
C ASN A 148 20.68 -3.34 -1.64
N VAL A 149 20.02 -3.42 -0.49
CA VAL A 149 18.88 -2.57 -0.13
C VAL A 149 19.06 -2.06 1.28
N LEU A 150 19.11 -0.74 1.44
CA LEU A 150 19.16 -0.09 2.75
C LEU A 150 17.84 0.66 2.98
N THR A 151 17.10 0.25 4.01
CA THR A 151 15.90 0.96 4.47
C THR A 151 16.23 1.70 5.75
N VAL A 152 16.11 3.03 5.74
CA VAL A 152 16.34 3.89 6.92
C VAL A 152 15.12 4.75 7.17
N CYS A 153 14.65 4.77 8.42
CA CYS A 153 13.62 5.70 8.88
C CYS A 153 14.29 6.92 9.53
N LEU A 154 14.26 8.07 8.86
CA LEU A 154 14.79 9.33 9.39
C LEU A 154 13.69 10.10 10.12
N SER A 155 13.80 10.24 11.44
CA SER A 155 12.84 10.98 12.27
C SER A 155 13.25 12.43 12.56
N SER A 156 14.53 12.75 12.37
CA SER A 156 15.13 14.07 12.55
C SER A 156 16.20 14.32 11.50
N GLY A 157 16.41 15.58 11.12
CA GLY A 157 17.46 15.94 10.18
C GLY A 157 18.81 16.29 10.85
N PRO A 158 19.75 16.84 10.06
CA PRO A 158 21.11 17.16 10.50
C PRO A 158 21.21 18.16 11.65
N THR A 159 20.21 19.03 11.84
CA THR A 159 20.18 20.00 12.94
C THR A 159 19.49 19.44 14.18
N SER A 160 19.16 18.15 14.19
CA SER A 160 18.31 17.49 15.19
C SER A 160 16.88 18.03 15.24
N THR A 161 16.45 18.78 14.21
CA THR A 161 15.06 19.20 14.09
C THR A 161 14.21 18.00 13.67
N LYS A 162 13.10 17.78 14.38
CA LYS A 162 12.18 16.68 14.10
C LYS A 162 11.47 16.90 12.78
N LEU A 163 11.50 15.89 11.90
CA LEU A 163 10.78 15.91 10.63
C LEU A 163 9.31 15.50 10.88
N ASP A 164 8.48 16.49 11.24
CA ASP A 164 7.06 16.29 11.52
C ASP A 164 6.17 16.83 10.38
N PHE A 165 5.65 15.92 9.57
CA PHE A 165 4.82 16.23 8.41
C PHE A 165 3.31 16.18 8.67
N ARG A 166 2.87 16.28 9.93
CA ARG A 166 1.45 16.47 10.25
C ARG A 166 0.91 17.76 9.63
N HIS A 167 -0.37 17.80 9.30
CA HIS A 167 -1.00 18.93 8.59
C HIS A 167 -0.71 20.30 9.25
N SER A 168 -0.67 20.35 10.58
CA SER A 168 -0.40 21.55 11.37
C SER A 168 1.02 22.10 11.22
N SER A 169 2.01 21.24 10.97
CA SER A 169 3.45 21.57 11.06
C SER A 169 4.22 21.36 9.76
N ARG A 170 3.65 20.62 8.78
CA ARG A 170 4.31 20.27 7.51
C ARG A 170 4.74 21.44 6.64
N SER A 171 4.13 22.61 6.84
CA SER A 171 4.41 23.84 6.07
C SER A 171 5.18 24.87 6.90
N SER A 172 5.67 24.49 8.08
CA SER A 172 6.53 25.36 8.87
C SER A 172 7.90 25.47 8.22
N ASP A 173 8.45 26.69 8.20
CA ASP A 173 9.76 26.98 7.61
C ASP A 173 10.85 26.08 8.20
N ALA A 174 10.80 25.82 9.52
CA ALA A 174 11.75 24.95 10.20
C ALA A 174 11.76 23.51 9.65
N VAL A 175 10.59 22.91 9.39
CA VAL A 175 10.51 21.54 8.84
C VAL A 175 10.92 21.52 7.37
N CYS A 176 10.52 22.53 6.59
CA CYS A 176 10.90 22.67 5.19
C CYS A 176 12.42 22.84 5.03
N ASP A 177 13.03 23.71 5.83
CA ASP A 177 14.47 23.94 5.84
C ASP A 177 15.23 22.69 6.26
N GLU A 178 14.76 21.99 7.29
CA GLU A 178 15.40 20.75 7.74
C GLU A 178 15.31 19.63 6.71
N LEU A 179 14.17 19.49 6.03
CA LEU A 179 14.01 18.56 4.92
C LEU A 179 14.97 18.93 3.78
N GLY A 180 15.06 20.21 3.41
CA GLY A 180 15.98 20.69 2.39
C GLY A 180 17.44 20.37 2.71
N ARG A 181 17.88 20.62 3.95
CA ARG A 181 19.24 20.27 4.41
C ARG A 181 19.48 18.76 4.37
N THR A 182 18.50 17.97 4.76
CA THR A 182 18.58 16.50 4.73
C THR A 182 18.77 16.00 3.30
N LEU A 183 17.99 16.51 2.35
CA LEU A 183 18.07 16.12 0.94
C LEU A 183 19.38 16.56 0.28
N LEU A 184 19.86 17.78 0.58
CA LEU A 184 21.15 18.27 0.08
C LEU A 184 22.32 17.41 0.57
N ASN A 185 22.29 17.01 1.84
CA ASN A 185 23.32 16.11 2.37
C ASN A 185 23.25 14.73 1.72
N LEU A 186 22.04 14.21 1.49
CA LEU A 186 21.85 12.91 0.85
C LEU A 186 22.32 12.91 -0.61
N SER A 187 21.97 13.95 -1.38
CA SER A 187 22.37 14.05 -2.80
C SER A 187 23.88 14.22 -2.98
N ALA A 188 24.59 14.75 -1.97
CA ALA A 188 26.04 14.84 -1.99
C ALA A 188 26.74 13.47 -1.82
N VAL A 189 26.08 12.49 -1.21
CA VAL A 189 26.66 11.16 -0.92
C VAL A 189 26.10 10.04 -1.79
N VAL A 190 24.89 10.20 -2.34
CA VAL A 190 24.27 9.22 -3.24
C VAL A 190 24.66 9.53 -4.68
N PRO A 191 25.51 8.71 -5.33
CA PRO A 191 25.85 8.93 -6.73
C PRO A 191 24.69 8.57 -7.65
N SER A 192 24.61 9.24 -8.80
CA SER A 192 23.77 8.87 -9.94
C SER A 192 22.25 8.99 -9.80
N GLY A 193 21.75 9.69 -8.78
CA GLY A 193 20.37 10.21 -8.74
C GLY A 193 19.32 9.20 -8.30
#